data_AF-A0A2J2HDJ5-F1
#
_entry.id   AF-A0A2J2HDJ5-F1
#
_cell.length_a   1.000
_cell.length_b   1.000
_cell.length_c   1.000
_cell.angle_alpha   90.00
_cell.angle_beta   90.00
_cell.angle_gamma   90.00
#
_symmetry.space_group_name_H-M   'P 1'
#
loop_
_entity.id
_entity.type
_entity.pdbx_description
1 polymer ?
#
loop_
_entity_poly.entity_id
_entity_poly.type
_entity_poly.pdbx_seq_one_letter_code
_entity_poly.pdbx_strand_id
1 'polypeptide(L)'
;MTGRIEVIIYIALPLVLWPLSFDVFSRYFVYGMAISTLLIGSLTLAWFRDRLHWFRLGAIIVILTGILFAFIMYIVFIGGYAILTYLGLSKYVAMVYVMIRRSISKYALAVALAIIGIMEELYWRGGLQELMRGVGGIARREPWLLSMTYYTLIHISTLNPALVAGAFAVGLIDGLLADKVGLTASTITHILWLELMMVILPL
;
A
#
# COMPACT_ATOMS: atom_id res chain seq x y z
N MET A 1 -16.97 5.03 19.94
CA MET A 1 -16.56 6.35 19.43
C MET A 1 -15.07 6.47 19.64
N THR A 2 -14.28 6.57 18.57
CA THR A 2 -12.83 6.81 18.66
C THR A 2 -12.57 8.26 19.07
N GLY A 3 -11.72 8.46 20.07
CA GLY A 3 -11.31 9.79 20.49
C GLY A 3 -10.34 10.45 19.52
N ARG A 4 -10.10 11.76 19.74
CA ARG A 4 -9.15 12.55 18.93
C ARG A 4 -7.71 12.03 19.06
N ILE A 5 -7.35 11.48 20.22
CA ILE A 5 -6.00 10.99 20.49
C ILE A 5 -5.71 9.75 19.65
N GLU A 6 -6.65 8.81 19.57
CA GLU A 6 -6.53 7.59 18.77
C GLU A 6 -6.34 7.91 17.29
N VAL A 7 -7.07 8.90 16.76
CA VAL A 7 -6.90 9.37 15.38
C VAL A 7 -5.51 9.96 15.14
N ILE A 8 -5.01 10.79 16.07
CA ILE A 8 -3.67 11.39 15.96
C ILE A 8 -2.60 10.30 15.97
N ILE A 9 -2.67 9.37 16.93
CA ILE A 9 -1.73 8.24 17.02
C ILE A 9 -1.77 7.43 15.74
N TYR A 10 -2.98 7.07 15.27
CA TYR A 10 -3.18 6.27 14.08
C TYR A 10 -2.55 6.91 12.83
N ILE A 11 -2.76 8.21 12.62
CA ILE A 11 -2.16 8.94 11.49
C ILE A 11 -0.64 9.03 11.64
N ALA A 12 -0.11 9.24 12.84
CA ALA A 12 1.32 9.42 13.07
C ALA A 12 2.14 8.11 12.99
N LEU A 13 1.53 6.94 13.20
CA LEU A 13 2.24 5.66 13.26
C LEU A 13 3.15 5.37 12.06
N PRO A 14 2.73 5.54 10.79
CA PRO A 14 3.60 5.31 9.65
C PRO A 14 4.86 6.17 9.63
N LEU A 15 4.85 7.37 10.21
CA LEU A 15 6.04 8.24 10.30
C LEU A 15 7.16 7.59 11.11
N VAL A 16 6.82 6.65 12.00
CA VAL A 16 7.78 5.89 12.81
C VAL A 16 8.00 4.51 12.19
N LEU A 17 6.93 3.80 11.81
CA LEU A 17 7.00 2.41 11.35
C LEU A 17 7.70 2.25 10.00
N TRP A 18 7.55 3.20 9.08
CA TRP A 18 8.22 3.12 7.77
C TRP A 18 9.74 3.24 7.89
N PRO A 19 10.31 4.29 8.51
CA PRO A 19 11.76 4.37 8.72
C PRO A 19 12.31 3.18 9.51
N LEU A 20 11.58 2.70 10.52
CA LEU A 20 11.98 1.48 11.23
C LEU A 20 12.08 0.28 10.29
N SER A 21 11.09 0.06 9.41
CA SER A 21 11.08 -1.09 8.51
C SER A 21 12.11 -0.97 7.38
N PHE A 22 12.19 0.20 6.73
CA PHE A 22 13.03 0.44 5.55
C PHE A 22 14.49 0.70 5.89
N ASP A 23 14.79 1.38 7.00
CA ASP A 23 16.15 1.81 7.33
C ASP A 23 16.74 0.94 8.43
N VAL A 24 16.10 0.94 9.61
CA VAL A 24 16.63 0.28 10.83
C VAL A 24 16.60 -1.25 10.69
N PHE A 25 15.50 -1.80 10.21
CA PHE A 25 15.29 -3.24 10.04
C PHE A 25 15.41 -3.68 8.59
N SER A 26 16.12 -2.94 7.74
CA SER A 26 16.32 -3.25 6.31
C SER A 26 16.80 -4.71 6.07
N ARG A 27 17.61 -5.27 6.97
CA ARG A 27 18.06 -6.68 6.88
C ARG A 27 16.91 -7.69 7.06
N TYR A 28 15.89 -7.33 7.84
CA TYR A 28 14.69 -8.11 8.13
C TYR A 28 13.45 -7.46 7.53
N PHE A 29 13.62 -6.72 6.43
CA PHE A 29 12.62 -5.80 5.88
C PHE A 29 11.21 -6.40 5.78
N VAL A 30 11.06 -7.59 5.18
CA VAL A 30 9.74 -8.21 5.01
C VAL A 30 9.06 -8.50 6.35
N TYR A 31 9.82 -8.93 7.38
CA TYR A 31 9.28 -9.13 8.72
C TYR A 31 8.92 -7.80 9.39
N GLY A 32 9.77 -6.78 9.25
CA GLY A 32 9.50 -5.44 9.75
C GLY A 32 8.22 -4.84 9.15
N MET A 33 8.06 -4.97 7.83
CA MET A 33 6.84 -4.56 7.11
C MET A 33 5.63 -5.38 7.54
N ALA A 34 5.74 -6.70 7.65
CA ALA A 34 4.62 -7.54 8.09
C ALA A 34 4.16 -7.15 9.50
N ILE A 35 5.07 -6.93 10.46
CA ILE A 35 4.72 -6.50 11.82
C ILE A 35 4.10 -5.11 11.81
N SER A 36 4.72 -4.15 11.11
CA SER A 36 4.23 -2.77 11.02
C SER A 36 2.82 -2.71 10.44
N THR A 37 2.59 -3.44 9.36
CA THR A 37 1.31 -3.46 8.66
C THR A 37 0.25 -4.23 9.45
N LEU A 38 0.60 -5.38 10.05
CA LEU A 38 -0.28 -6.09 10.98
C LEU A 38 -0.74 -5.20 12.14
N LEU A 39 0.16 -4.41 12.72
CA LEU A 39 -0.18 -3.47 13.80
C LEU A 39 -1.22 -2.46 13.32
N ILE A 40 -0.93 -1.70 12.27
CA ILE A 40 -1.81 -0.62 11.81
C ILE A 40 -3.12 -1.14 11.17
N GLY A 41 -3.07 -2.27 10.47
CA GLY A 41 -4.25 -2.96 9.94
C GLY A 41 -5.15 -3.48 11.06
N SER A 42 -4.58 -4.07 12.11
CA SER A 42 -5.34 -4.52 13.29
C SER A 42 -5.96 -3.34 14.05
N LEU A 43 -5.24 -2.22 14.18
CA LEU A 43 -5.81 -1.00 14.76
C LEU A 43 -6.98 -0.47 13.91
N THR A 44 -6.93 -0.60 12.59
CA THR A 44 -8.07 -0.27 11.72
C THR A 44 -9.30 -1.10 12.10
N LEU A 45 -9.13 -2.42 12.24
CA LEU A 45 -10.22 -3.33 12.62
C LEU A 45 -10.73 -3.04 14.05
N ALA A 46 -9.85 -2.65 14.97
CA ALA A 46 -10.23 -2.35 16.34
C ALA A 46 -10.95 -1.00 16.49
N TRP A 47 -10.52 0.02 15.76
CA TRP A 47 -10.92 1.42 15.98
C TRP A 47 -11.84 1.99 14.90
N PHE A 48 -11.76 1.47 13.67
CA PHE A 48 -12.43 2.04 12.50
C PHE A 48 -13.24 1.01 11.69
N ARG A 49 -13.54 -0.16 12.26
CA ARG A 49 -14.33 -1.24 11.62
C ARG A 49 -15.59 -0.75 10.93
N ASP A 50 -16.36 0.13 11.57
CA ASP A 50 -17.67 0.59 11.06
C ASP A 50 -17.55 1.47 9.80
N ARG A 51 -16.33 1.91 9.47
CA ARG A 51 -16.03 2.70 8.26
C ARG A 51 -15.62 1.83 7.07
N LEU A 52 -15.42 0.53 7.27
CA LEU A 52 -14.90 -0.35 6.23
C LEU A 52 -15.97 -0.67 5.18
N HIS A 53 -15.75 -0.16 3.97
CA HIS A 53 -16.59 -0.42 2.81
C HIS A 53 -15.95 -1.49 1.92
N TRP A 54 -16.16 -2.76 2.29
CA TRP A 54 -15.61 -3.93 1.58
C TRP A 54 -16.02 -4.01 0.11
N PHE A 55 -17.31 -3.80 -0.15
CA PHE A 55 -17.90 -3.88 -1.49
C PHE A 55 -18.76 -2.64 -1.72
N ARG A 56 -18.53 -1.92 -2.82
CA ARG A 56 -19.40 -0.82 -3.29
C ARG A 56 -20.18 -1.21 -4.55
N LEU A 57 -19.71 -2.23 -5.26
CA LEU A 57 -20.36 -2.86 -6.41
C LEU A 57 -20.61 -4.35 -6.13
N GLY A 58 -21.26 -5.05 -7.08
CA GLY A 58 -21.50 -6.49 -6.98
C GLY A 58 -20.19 -7.30 -6.91
N ALA A 59 -20.18 -8.39 -6.14
CA ALA A 59 -18.97 -9.16 -5.83
C ALA A 59 -18.18 -9.61 -7.06
N ILE A 60 -18.86 -10.06 -8.12
CA ILE A 60 -18.21 -10.48 -9.38
C ILE A 60 -17.46 -9.30 -10.01
N ILE A 61 -18.08 -8.12 -10.07
CA ILE A 61 -17.47 -6.92 -10.63
C ILE A 61 -16.25 -6.52 -9.80
N VAL A 62 -16.36 -6.56 -8.46
CA VAL A 62 -15.27 -6.23 -7.53
C VAL A 62 -14.07 -7.15 -7.76
N ILE A 63 -14.28 -8.47 -7.84
CA ILE A 63 -13.21 -9.45 -8.04
C ILE A 63 -12.56 -9.28 -9.42
N LEU A 64 -13.36 -9.21 -10.49
CA LEU A 64 -12.84 -9.07 -11.85
C LEU A 64 -12.08 -7.76 -12.03
N THR A 65 -12.58 -6.67 -11.46
CA THR A 65 -11.91 -5.37 -11.50
C THR A 65 -10.58 -5.41 -10.74
N GLY A 66 -10.56 -6.04 -9.56
CA GLY A 66 -9.32 -6.19 -8.77
C GLY A 66 -8.24 -6.98 -9.52
N ILE A 67 -8.62 -8.09 -10.16
CA ILE A 67 -7.70 -8.90 -10.98
C ILE A 67 -7.19 -8.08 -12.17
N LEU A 68 -8.09 -7.44 -12.91
CA LEU A 68 -7.72 -6.62 -14.07
C LEU A 68 -6.75 -5.51 -13.69
N PHE A 69 -7.02 -4.78 -12.61
CA PHE A 69 -6.18 -3.69 -12.17
C PHE A 69 -4.83 -4.14 -11.59
N ALA A 70 -4.70 -5.36 -11.08
CA ALA A 70 -3.39 -5.92 -10.71
C ALA A 70 -2.45 -5.97 -11.92
N PHE A 71 -2.97 -6.42 -13.08
CA PHE A 71 -2.20 -6.46 -14.32
C PHE A 71 -1.93 -5.05 -14.88
N ILE A 72 -2.91 -4.14 -14.81
CA ILE A 72 -2.71 -2.73 -15.19
C ILE A 72 -1.60 -2.11 -14.34
N MET A 73 -1.64 -2.31 -13.01
CA MET A 73 -0.63 -1.80 -12.09
C MET A 73 0.75 -2.39 -12.39
N TYR A 74 0.83 -3.68 -12.70
CA TYR A 74 2.08 -4.31 -13.14
C TYR A 74 2.66 -3.67 -14.42
N ILE A 75 1.82 -3.40 -15.43
CA ILE A 75 2.22 -2.70 -16.66
C ILE A 75 2.72 -1.28 -16.37
N VAL A 76 2.06 -0.55 -15.47
CA VAL A 76 2.51 0.78 -15.02
C VAL A 76 3.91 0.71 -14.42
N PHE A 77 4.21 -0.33 -13.63
CA PHE A 77 5.53 -0.51 -13.04
C PHE A 77 6.60 -0.92 -14.06
N ILE A 78 6.26 -1.68 -15.12
CA ILE A 78 7.16 -1.90 -16.26
C ILE A 78 7.53 -0.55 -16.92
N GLY A 79 6.54 0.28 -17.21
CA GLY A 79 6.76 1.60 -17.79
C GLY A 79 7.60 2.50 -16.86
N GLY A 80 7.28 2.51 -15.57
CA GLY A 80 8.05 3.21 -14.55
C GLY A 80 9.50 2.75 -14.47
N TYR A 81 9.75 1.45 -14.53
CA TYR A 81 11.10 0.89 -14.56
C TYR A 81 11.88 1.30 -15.81
N ALA A 82 11.24 1.30 -16.98
CA ALA A 82 11.86 1.78 -18.22
C ALA A 82 12.25 3.27 -18.12
N ILE A 83 11.37 4.11 -17.57
CA ILE A 83 11.65 5.53 -17.32
C ILE A 83 12.81 5.69 -16.34
N LEU A 84 12.80 4.99 -15.21
CA LEU A 84 13.88 5.04 -14.22
C LEU A 84 15.21 4.56 -14.82
N THR A 85 15.18 3.55 -15.69
CA THR A 85 16.37 3.06 -16.40
C THR A 85 16.91 4.13 -17.35
N TYR A 86 16.04 4.77 -18.13
CA TYR A 86 16.42 5.88 -19.01
C TYR A 86 17.06 7.04 -18.23
N LEU A 87 16.56 7.33 -17.03
CA LEU A 87 17.09 8.37 -16.14
C LEU A 87 18.33 7.93 -15.32
N GLY A 88 18.82 6.70 -15.47
CA GLY A 88 19.97 6.19 -14.70
C GLY A 88 19.66 5.89 -13.21
N LEU A 89 18.38 5.73 -12.87
CA LEU A 89 17.86 5.52 -11.51
C LEU A 89 17.43 4.07 -11.23
N SER A 90 17.61 3.13 -12.16
CA SER A 90 17.23 1.71 -12.00
C SER A 90 17.89 1.03 -10.78
N LYS A 91 19.06 1.49 -10.35
CA LYS A 91 19.73 1.01 -9.12
C LYS A 91 18.83 1.07 -7.88
N TYR A 92 17.93 2.06 -7.82
CA TYR A 92 17.02 2.23 -6.68
C TYR A 92 15.94 1.15 -6.63
N VAL A 93 15.53 0.60 -7.78
CA VAL A 93 14.66 -0.58 -7.86
C VAL A 93 15.43 -1.82 -7.42
N ALA A 94 16.67 -2.00 -7.90
CA ALA A 94 17.51 -3.13 -7.51
C ALA A 94 17.77 -3.19 -5.99
N MET A 95 17.94 -2.04 -5.32
CA MET A 95 18.09 -1.98 -3.86
C MET A 95 16.89 -2.59 -3.13
N VAL A 96 15.66 -2.32 -3.59
CA VAL A 96 14.44 -2.89 -3.00
C VAL A 96 14.42 -4.40 -3.15
N TYR A 97 14.72 -4.92 -4.34
CA TYR A 97 14.77 -6.35 -4.58
C TYR A 97 15.84 -7.06 -3.74
N VAL A 98 17.02 -6.46 -3.59
CA VAL A 98 18.09 -7.01 -2.75
C VAL A 98 17.66 -7.06 -1.29
N MET A 99 17.03 -5.99 -0.80
CA MET A 99 16.52 -5.90 0.57
C MET A 99 15.49 -7.01 0.86
N ILE A 100 14.53 -7.21 -0.04
CA ILE A 100 13.50 -8.26 0.07
C ILE A 100 14.13 -9.66 0.05
N ARG A 101 14.96 -9.97 -0.96
CA ARG A 101 15.56 -11.31 -1.14
C ARG A 101 16.49 -11.72 -0.01
N ARG A 102 17.13 -10.76 0.68
CA ARG A 102 17.98 -11.05 1.84
C ARG A 102 17.19 -11.35 3.10
N SER A 103 15.93 -10.92 3.18
CA SER A 103 15.14 -11.01 4.40
C SER A 103 14.45 -12.36 4.59
N ILE A 104 14.02 -13.02 3.50
CA ILE A 104 13.09 -14.15 3.59
C ILE A 104 13.22 -15.12 2.39
N SER A 105 12.79 -16.38 2.55
CA SER A 105 12.72 -17.36 1.46
C SER A 105 11.56 -17.08 0.50
N LYS A 106 11.63 -17.59 -0.75
CA LYS A 106 10.62 -17.32 -1.80
C LYS A 106 9.20 -17.72 -1.40
N TYR A 107 9.01 -18.88 -0.78
CA TYR A 107 7.67 -19.35 -0.39
C TYR A 107 7.10 -18.56 0.80
N ALA A 108 7.94 -18.25 1.78
CA ALA A 108 7.51 -17.43 2.92
C ALA A 108 7.27 -15.96 2.50
N LEU A 109 7.96 -15.48 1.46
CA LEU A 109 7.71 -14.17 0.87
C LEU A 109 6.27 -14.06 0.33
N ALA A 110 5.79 -15.03 -0.46
CA ALA A 110 4.43 -14.98 -1.02
C ALA A 110 3.35 -14.89 0.09
N VAL A 111 3.48 -15.70 1.14
CA VAL A 111 2.56 -15.63 2.28
C VAL A 111 2.66 -14.27 2.99
N ALA A 112 3.87 -13.77 3.20
CA ALA A 112 4.08 -12.48 3.84
C ALA A 112 3.50 -11.31 3.02
N LEU A 113 3.65 -11.33 1.69
CA LEU A 113 3.13 -10.30 0.79
C LEU A 113 1.60 -10.28 0.78
N ALA A 114 0.94 -11.43 0.84
CA ALA A 114 -0.51 -11.48 1.00
C ALA A 114 -0.97 -10.83 2.32
N ILE A 115 -0.29 -11.12 3.43
CA ILE A 115 -0.59 -10.51 4.73
C ILE A 115 -0.34 -9.00 4.70
N ILE A 116 0.82 -8.57 4.20
CA ILE A 116 1.20 -7.17 4.05
C ILE A 116 0.15 -6.44 3.19
N GLY A 117 -0.19 -6.97 2.02
CA GLY A 117 -1.16 -6.36 1.12
C GLY A 117 -2.54 -6.18 1.76
N ILE A 118 -3.06 -7.20 2.46
CA ILE A 118 -4.35 -7.09 3.18
C ILE A 118 -4.29 -5.99 4.24
N MET A 119 -3.24 -6.00 5.05
CA MET A 119 -3.14 -5.13 6.22
C MET A 119 -2.81 -3.68 5.85
N GLU A 120 -2.02 -3.47 4.80
CA GLU A 120 -1.80 -2.16 4.21
C GLU A 120 -3.10 -1.60 3.64
N GLU A 121 -3.86 -2.38 2.87
CA GLU A 121 -5.10 -1.88 2.29
C GLU A 121 -6.15 -1.58 3.37
N LEU A 122 -6.26 -2.40 4.40
CA LEU A 122 -7.05 -2.08 5.58
C LEU A 122 -6.67 -0.72 6.15
N TYR A 123 -5.39 -0.48 6.40
CA TYR A 123 -4.93 0.77 7.00
C TYR A 123 -5.11 1.98 6.09
N TRP A 124 -4.55 1.95 4.88
CA TRP A 124 -4.47 3.10 3.98
C TRP A 124 -5.83 3.40 3.33
N ARG A 125 -6.56 2.38 2.89
CA ARG A 125 -7.78 2.54 2.08
C ARG A 125 -9.03 2.34 2.91
N GLY A 126 -8.99 1.40 3.85
CA GLY A 126 -10.10 1.18 4.79
C GLY A 126 -10.19 2.25 5.87
N GLY A 127 -9.08 2.53 6.56
CA GLY A 127 -9.06 3.44 7.70
C GLY A 127 -8.73 4.88 7.32
N LEU A 128 -7.51 5.13 6.84
CA LEU A 128 -6.99 6.48 6.62
C LEU A 128 -7.81 7.25 5.57
N GLN A 129 -8.08 6.64 4.41
CA GLN A 129 -8.90 7.27 3.37
C GLN A 129 -10.31 7.61 3.88
N GLU A 130 -10.97 6.74 4.64
CA GLU A 130 -12.31 7.02 5.19
C GLU A 130 -12.27 8.02 6.36
N LEU A 131 -11.14 8.16 7.07
CA LEU A 131 -10.91 9.30 7.97
C LEU A 131 -10.84 10.61 7.20
N MET A 132 -10.12 10.65 6.07
CA MET A 132 -9.99 11.87 5.25
C MET A 132 -11.31 12.32 4.65
N ARG A 133 -12.25 11.40 4.39
CA ARG A 133 -13.62 11.75 3.97
C ARG A 133 -14.33 12.67 4.99
N GLY A 134 -14.01 12.53 6.27
CA GLY A 134 -14.56 13.33 7.37
C GLY A 134 -14.02 14.76 7.46
N VAL A 135 -12.93 15.09 6.76
CA VAL A 135 -12.28 16.41 6.80
C VAL A 135 -13.10 17.49 6.06
N GLY A 136 -13.99 17.09 5.15
CA GLY A 136 -14.82 18.01 4.36
C GLY A 136 -14.15 18.50 3.07
N GLY A 137 -14.79 19.44 2.37
CA GLY A 137 -14.27 20.01 1.11
C GLY A 137 -14.05 18.97 -0.01
N ILE A 138 -12.96 19.11 -0.77
CA ILE A 138 -12.56 18.19 -1.86
C ILE A 138 -12.38 16.77 -1.30
N ALA A 139 -11.84 16.63 -0.09
CA ALA A 139 -11.60 15.34 0.55
C ALA A 139 -12.88 14.56 0.85
N ARG A 140 -14.03 15.23 0.97
CA ARG A 140 -15.32 14.53 1.11
C ARG A 140 -15.72 13.79 -0.16
N ARG A 141 -15.43 14.38 -1.33
CA ARG A 141 -15.79 13.82 -2.65
C ARG A 141 -14.74 12.82 -3.12
N GLU A 142 -13.47 13.17 -2.97
CA GLU A 142 -12.33 12.39 -3.45
C GLU A 142 -11.30 12.18 -2.32
N PRO A 143 -11.63 11.44 -1.25
CA PRO A 143 -10.73 11.26 -0.10
C PRO A 143 -9.44 10.54 -0.46
N TRP A 144 -9.46 9.75 -1.54
CA TRP A 144 -8.30 9.03 -2.04
C TRP A 144 -7.17 9.96 -2.47
N LEU A 145 -7.45 11.22 -2.86
CA LEU A 145 -6.39 12.18 -3.20
C LEU A 145 -5.52 12.52 -1.98
N LEU A 146 -6.14 12.79 -0.83
CA LEU A 146 -5.41 13.06 0.40
C LEU A 146 -4.71 11.80 0.92
N SER A 147 -5.38 10.65 0.85
CA SER A 147 -4.77 9.37 1.26
C SER A 147 -3.55 9.03 0.41
N MET A 148 -3.67 9.11 -0.92
CA MET A 148 -2.56 8.90 -1.86
C MET A 148 -1.42 9.88 -1.63
N THR A 149 -1.72 11.15 -1.42
CA THR A 149 -0.70 12.17 -1.14
C THR A 149 0.04 11.82 0.15
N TYR A 150 -0.68 11.52 1.23
CA TYR A 150 -0.07 11.16 2.50
C TYR A 150 0.76 9.87 2.40
N TYR A 151 0.22 8.83 1.78
CA TYR A 151 0.93 7.57 1.51
C TYR A 151 2.24 7.80 0.75
N THR A 152 2.21 8.64 -0.28
CA THR A 152 3.41 9.01 -1.06
C THR A 152 4.44 9.76 -0.22
N LEU A 153 3.99 10.72 0.61
CA LEU A 153 4.86 11.53 1.46
C LEU A 153 5.57 10.68 2.52
N ILE A 154 4.90 9.67 3.10
CA ILE A 154 5.54 8.74 4.05
C ILE A 154 6.73 8.03 3.41
N HIS A 155 6.67 7.72 2.11
CA HIS A 155 7.77 7.05 1.41
C HIS A 155 8.97 7.96 1.13
N ILE A 156 8.86 9.28 1.27
CA ILE A 156 10.01 10.19 1.15
C ILE A 156 11.08 9.85 2.19
N SER A 157 10.69 9.34 3.37
CA SER A 157 11.64 8.95 4.41
C SER A 157 12.61 7.84 3.97
N THR A 158 12.23 7.04 2.97
CA THR A 158 13.09 5.96 2.43
C THR A 158 14.27 6.49 1.61
N LEU A 159 14.26 7.79 1.26
CA LEU A 159 15.24 8.43 0.38
C LEU A 159 15.44 7.69 -0.96
N ASN A 160 14.44 6.91 -1.38
CA ASN A 160 14.47 6.10 -2.59
C ASN A 160 13.43 6.64 -3.58
N PRO A 161 13.84 7.32 -4.66
CA PRO A 161 12.90 7.93 -5.61
C PRO A 161 12.03 6.90 -6.34
N ALA A 162 12.50 5.66 -6.51
CA ALA A 162 11.70 4.60 -7.10
C ALA A 162 10.56 4.16 -6.18
N LEU A 163 10.80 4.08 -4.86
CA LEU A 163 9.74 3.80 -3.88
C LEU A 163 8.73 4.95 -3.78
N VAL A 164 9.18 6.20 -3.83
CA VAL A 164 8.26 7.36 -3.82
C VAL A 164 7.36 7.36 -5.06
N ALA A 165 7.95 7.15 -6.25
CA ALA A 165 7.17 7.06 -7.50
C ALA A 165 6.23 5.85 -7.50
N GLY A 166 6.67 4.71 -6.98
CA GLY A 166 5.84 3.52 -6.82
C GLY A 166 4.68 3.75 -5.85
N ALA A 167 4.94 4.41 -4.72
CA ALA A 167 3.92 4.75 -3.73
C ALA A 167 2.87 5.70 -4.32
N PHE A 168 3.27 6.67 -5.14
CA PHE A 168 2.33 7.51 -5.87
C PHE A 168 1.41 6.69 -6.79
N ALA A 169 1.97 5.80 -7.62
CA ALA A 169 1.20 4.98 -8.54
C ALA A 169 0.23 4.03 -7.81
N VAL A 170 0.71 3.32 -6.79
CA VAL A 170 -0.10 2.42 -5.95
C VAL A 170 -1.17 3.22 -5.18
N GLY A 171 -0.80 4.36 -4.59
CA GLY A 171 -1.72 5.28 -3.91
C GLY A 171 -2.87 5.73 -4.82
N LEU A 172 -2.55 6.08 -6.06
CA LEU A 172 -3.51 6.54 -7.05
C LEU A 172 -4.48 5.43 -7.46
N ILE A 173 -3.96 4.27 -7.86
CA ILE A 173 -4.77 3.16 -8.39
C ILE A 173 -5.63 2.55 -7.29
N ASP A 174 -5.02 2.14 -6.19
CA ASP A 174 -5.72 1.45 -5.10
C ASP A 174 -6.64 2.40 -4.35
N GLY A 175 -6.24 3.66 -4.15
CA GLY A 175 -7.10 4.67 -3.54
C GLY A 175 -8.39 4.88 -4.34
N LEU A 176 -8.28 4.98 -5.66
CA LEU A 176 -9.43 5.11 -6.55
C LEU A 176 -10.30 3.84 -6.56
N LEU A 177 -9.70 2.65 -6.61
CA LEU A 177 -10.43 1.38 -6.56
C LEU A 177 -11.20 1.21 -5.25
N ALA A 178 -10.57 1.50 -4.12
CA ALA A 178 -11.23 1.47 -2.82
C ALA A 178 -12.42 2.44 -2.74
N ASP A 179 -12.28 3.63 -3.33
CA ASP A 179 -13.34 4.65 -3.33
C ASP A 179 -14.51 4.30 -4.25
N LYS A 180 -14.24 3.78 -5.46
CA LYS A 180 -15.28 3.57 -6.49
C LYS A 180 -15.82 2.14 -6.54
N VAL A 181 -15.02 1.14 -6.21
CA VAL A 181 -15.34 -0.29 -6.36
C VAL A 181 -15.46 -0.99 -5.00
N GLY A 182 -14.60 -0.63 -4.06
CA GLY A 182 -14.59 -1.13 -2.68
C GLY A 182 -13.22 -1.66 -2.25
N LEU A 183 -13.04 -1.75 -0.93
CA LEU A 183 -11.77 -2.16 -0.32
C LEU A 183 -11.29 -3.55 -0.82
N THR A 184 -12.22 -4.48 -1.09
CA THR A 184 -11.87 -5.81 -1.59
C THR A 184 -11.20 -5.75 -2.96
N ALA A 185 -11.64 -4.89 -3.89
CA ALA A 185 -11.01 -4.75 -5.20
C ALA A 185 -9.57 -4.20 -5.08
N SER A 186 -9.39 -3.21 -4.22
CA SER A 186 -8.07 -2.65 -3.87
C SER A 186 -7.15 -3.71 -3.27
N THR A 187 -7.67 -4.49 -2.32
CA THR A 187 -6.93 -5.59 -1.67
C THR A 187 -6.48 -6.67 -2.65
N ILE A 188 -7.38 -7.11 -3.54
CA ILE A 188 -7.04 -8.08 -4.59
C ILE A 188 -5.98 -7.51 -5.53
N THR A 189 -6.15 -6.25 -5.95
CA THR A 189 -5.20 -5.54 -6.84
C THR A 189 -3.81 -5.52 -6.23
N HIS A 190 -3.71 -5.06 -4.99
CA HIS A 190 -2.45 -4.90 -4.28
C HIS A 190 -1.75 -6.25 -4.06
N ILE A 191 -2.44 -7.27 -3.54
CA ILE A 191 -1.85 -8.59 -3.30
C ILE A 191 -1.33 -9.21 -4.59
N LEU A 192 -2.16 -9.26 -5.63
CA LEU A 192 -1.77 -9.88 -6.90
C LEU A 192 -0.63 -9.12 -7.56
N TRP A 193 -0.63 -7.78 -7.48
CA TRP A 193 0.48 -6.98 -7.96
C TRP A 193 1.78 -7.24 -7.17
N LEU A 194 1.73 -7.36 -5.84
CA LEU A 194 2.91 -7.72 -5.03
C LEU A 194 3.46 -9.09 -5.45
N GLU A 195 2.60 -10.09 -5.63
CA GLU A 195 3.00 -11.43 -6.09
C GLU A 195 3.65 -11.38 -7.48
N LEU A 196 3.03 -10.65 -8.42
CA LEU A 196 3.59 -10.45 -9.76
C LEU A 196 4.98 -9.80 -9.68
N MET A 197 5.10 -8.69 -8.96
CA MET A 197 6.33 -7.90 -8.87
C MET A 197 7.47 -8.57 -8.11
N MET A 198 7.18 -9.41 -7.11
CA MET A 198 8.20 -9.89 -6.17
C MET A 198 8.47 -11.39 -6.28
N VAL A 199 7.53 -12.18 -6.79
CA VAL A 199 7.60 -13.66 -6.76
C VAL A 199 7.54 -14.27 -8.15
N ILE A 200 6.60 -13.81 -8.99
CA ILE A 200 6.28 -14.45 -10.27
C ILE A 200 7.10 -13.85 -11.42
N LEU A 201 7.05 -12.53 -11.61
CA LEU A 201 7.67 -11.78 -12.71
C LEU A 201 8.42 -10.53 -12.20
N PRO A 202 9.50 -10.68 -11.42
CA PRO A 202 10.25 -9.53 -10.93
C PRO A 202 10.95 -8.75 -12.05
N LEU A 203 10.95 -7.42 -11.93
CA LEU A 203 11.55 -6.45 -12.87
C LEU A 203 13.04 -6.22 -12.64
#